data_AF-B8GT97-F1
#
_entry.id   AF-B8GT97-F1
#
_cell.length_a   1.000
_cell.length_b   1.000
_cell.length_c   1.000
_cell.angle_alpha   90.00
_cell.angle_beta   90.00
_cell.angle_gamma   90.00
#
_symmetry.space_group_name_H-M   'P 1'
#
loop_
_entity.id
_entity.type
_entity.pdbx_description
1 polymer ?
#
loop_
_entity_poly.entity_id
_entity_poly.type
_entity_poly.pdbx_seq_one_letter_code
_entity_poly.pdbx_strand_id
1 'polypeptide(L)'
;MRRWRWRWLWVCLAALLLWAPAGADTPRLQVLPETTRLELGEPLILRLRAEHSAGDLFALDLSALDRDFDWRWEQRSRGSRGPDRVWARQELQLRLYARRSGELALPALALLDARSPPLTVQVQAPRRLGLALRAGLEHDMPFLREPVLAWLEIDTDHDQFELREPPRILSRAVHVEALGRSRERLADGRYRLRYQWLLTPLYPGELALPLDWLAVHDFQRQGVQLRYLAPGLRAQVRELPAYLPVDLPLAPIRASQRLEGGDPQGAEPLRGEPLLWVLDVRGRGLSPRALERWLARELTAPEGLRLHAPVIRQLDGPDLSPGERLLRVEVPVTPRAGGDHALPGLRLPWFDTGTGRLAVTELPALALTVRDPLRVLLWRSALALLGLALSLLMLWGLLAWLCRLRVRRALRAGIRQAADAPAMAAALRAVPGSPAALGRWLRTQRAGPALTRAVRALEVACYGQAGADREALRKDLLAALRGHRLVLPGGFVNPSR
;
A
#
# COMPACT_ATOMS: atom_id res chain seq x y z
N MET A 1 -79.68 68.84 -71.75
CA MET A 1 -79.51 67.45 -71.26
C MET A 1 -78.02 67.04 -71.19
N ARG A 2 -77.20 67.68 -70.33
CA ARG A 2 -75.72 67.47 -70.38
C ARG A 2 -74.99 67.46 -69.02
N ARG A 3 -75.68 67.28 -67.90
CA ARG A 3 -75.05 67.32 -66.55
C ARG A 3 -75.21 66.05 -65.69
N TRP A 4 -75.77 64.97 -66.24
CA TRP A 4 -76.12 63.77 -65.45
C TRP A 4 -75.26 62.52 -65.69
N ARG A 5 -74.23 62.61 -66.54
CA ARG A 5 -73.35 61.46 -66.87
C ARG A 5 -72.00 61.45 -66.14
N TRP A 6 -71.66 62.52 -65.39
CA TRP A 6 -70.35 62.60 -64.73
C TRP A 6 -70.33 62.01 -63.31
N ARG A 7 -71.46 61.87 -62.61
CA ARG A 7 -71.47 61.32 -61.24
C ARG A 7 -71.26 59.81 -61.17
N TRP A 8 -71.65 59.06 -62.20
CA TRP A 8 -71.47 57.60 -62.25
C TRP A 8 -70.04 57.18 -62.65
N LEU A 9 -69.32 58.04 -63.38
CA LEU A 9 -67.93 57.78 -63.78
C LEU A 9 -66.96 57.88 -62.59
N TRP A 10 -67.23 58.75 -61.62
CA TRP A 10 -66.45 58.84 -60.38
C TRP A 10 -66.73 57.70 -59.40
N VAL A 11 -67.95 57.15 -59.38
CA VAL A 11 -68.30 56.00 -58.52
C VAL A 11 -67.68 54.70 -59.06
N CYS A 12 -67.63 54.50 -60.38
CA CYS A 12 -66.93 53.36 -60.97
C CYS A 12 -65.40 53.46 -60.87
N LEU A 13 -64.83 54.68 -60.93
CA LEU A 13 -63.38 54.88 -60.75
C LEU A 13 -62.95 54.69 -59.29
N ALA A 14 -63.79 55.09 -58.32
CA ALA A 14 -63.56 54.84 -56.90
C ALA A 14 -63.75 53.36 -56.52
N ALA A 15 -64.63 52.62 -57.20
CA ALA A 15 -64.81 51.18 -57.00
C ALA A 15 -63.67 50.34 -57.61
N LEU A 16 -63.02 50.81 -58.69
CA LEU A 16 -61.86 50.12 -59.28
C LEU A 16 -60.56 50.33 -58.48
N LEU A 17 -60.43 51.43 -57.73
CA LEU A 17 -59.26 51.71 -56.87
C LEU A 17 -59.27 50.93 -55.54
N LEU A 18 -60.36 50.22 -55.23
CA LEU A 18 -60.45 49.30 -54.08
C LEU A 18 -60.07 47.85 -54.43
N TRP A 19 -59.72 47.58 -55.69
CA TRP A 19 -59.00 46.37 -56.09
C TRP A 19 -57.49 46.63 -56.11
N ALA A 20 -56.94 46.93 -54.93
CA ALA A 20 -55.51 46.79 -54.73
C ALA A 20 -55.15 45.29 -54.77
N PRO A 21 -54.05 44.91 -55.45
CA PRO A 21 -53.63 43.52 -55.50
C PRO A 21 -53.30 43.07 -54.07
N ALA A 22 -54.02 42.05 -53.62
CA ALA A 22 -53.60 41.22 -52.50
C ALA A 22 -52.26 40.55 -52.87
N GLY A 23 -51.29 40.62 -51.96
CA GLY A 23 -50.07 39.83 -52.03
C GLY A 23 -48.83 40.59 -52.51
N ALA A 24 -48.41 41.63 -51.79
CA ALA A 24 -46.97 41.85 -51.70
C ALA A 24 -46.40 40.66 -50.92
N ASP A 25 -45.59 39.83 -51.59
CA ASP A 25 -44.80 38.75 -51.00
C ASP A 25 -43.81 39.35 -50.01
N THR A 26 -44.34 39.69 -48.85
CA THR A 26 -43.59 40.26 -47.75
C THR A 26 -42.74 39.15 -47.14
N PRO A 27 -41.42 39.38 -46.96
CA PRO A 27 -40.56 38.41 -46.32
C PRO A 27 -41.07 38.14 -44.90
N ARG A 28 -41.35 36.88 -44.58
CA ARG A 28 -41.95 36.47 -43.31
C ARG A 28 -41.11 35.38 -42.66
N LEU A 29 -40.81 35.58 -41.37
CA LEU A 29 -40.16 34.60 -40.52
C LEU A 29 -41.09 34.23 -39.36
N GLN A 30 -41.54 32.98 -39.33
CA GLN A 30 -42.38 32.44 -38.29
C GLN A 30 -41.59 31.48 -37.39
N VAL A 31 -41.79 31.61 -36.08
CA VAL A 31 -41.25 30.71 -35.05
C VAL A 31 -42.43 29.95 -34.47
N LEU A 32 -42.53 28.66 -34.78
CA LEU A 32 -43.63 27.80 -34.37
C LEU A 32 -43.13 26.81 -33.31
N PRO A 33 -43.37 27.07 -32.01
CA PRO A 33 -43.06 26.09 -30.96
C PRO A 33 -44.08 24.94 -30.98
N GLU A 34 -43.62 23.72 -30.70
CA GLU A 34 -44.52 22.59 -30.48
C GLU A 34 -45.31 22.76 -29.16
N THR A 35 -44.64 23.25 -28.12
CA THR A 35 -45.25 23.58 -26.82
C THR A 35 -44.62 24.84 -26.25
N THR A 36 -45.35 25.59 -25.41
CA THR A 36 -44.84 26.76 -24.67
C THR A 36 -44.62 26.46 -23.18
N ARG A 37 -44.91 25.23 -22.76
CA ARG A 37 -44.75 24.74 -21.39
C ARG A 37 -44.01 23.40 -21.43
N LEU A 38 -42.88 23.32 -20.74
CA LEU A 38 -42.06 22.11 -20.64
C LEU A 38 -41.45 21.99 -19.24
N GLU A 39 -41.01 20.79 -18.89
CA GLU A 39 -40.19 20.57 -17.70
C GLU A 39 -38.70 20.72 -18.04
N LEU A 40 -37.90 21.15 -17.06
CA LEU A 40 -36.44 21.21 -17.22
C LEU A 40 -35.91 19.83 -17.62
N GLY A 41 -35.09 19.80 -18.66
CA GLY A 41 -34.52 18.58 -19.23
C GLY A 41 -35.22 18.10 -20.50
N GLU A 42 -36.48 18.51 -20.72
CA GLU A 42 -37.20 18.19 -21.95
C GLU A 42 -36.74 19.08 -23.13
N PRO A 43 -36.73 18.55 -24.35
CA PRO A 43 -36.45 19.34 -25.53
C PRO A 43 -37.66 20.20 -25.92
N LEU A 44 -37.44 21.50 -26.14
CA LEU A 44 -38.36 22.37 -26.87
C LEU A 44 -38.06 22.26 -28.36
N ILE A 45 -39.00 21.73 -29.14
CA ILE A 45 -38.89 21.66 -30.59
C ILE A 45 -39.48 22.94 -31.19
N LEU A 46 -38.65 23.68 -31.92
CA LEU A 46 -39.04 24.87 -32.67
C LEU A 46 -38.95 24.61 -34.17
N ARG A 47 -40.02 24.93 -34.89
CA ARG A 47 -40.02 24.99 -36.35
C ARG A 47 -39.93 26.44 -36.81
N LEU A 48 -38.81 26.78 -37.44
CA LEU A 48 -38.62 28.05 -38.11
C LEU A 48 -39.06 27.93 -39.56
N ARG A 49 -39.92 28.84 -40.00
CA ARG A 49 -40.40 28.90 -41.39
C ARG A 49 -40.13 30.28 -41.95
N ALA A 50 -39.34 30.35 -43.00
CA ALA A 50 -39.11 31.56 -43.78
C ALA A 50 -39.83 31.46 -45.12
N GLU A 51 -40.54 32.52 -45.51
CA GLU A 51 -41.24 32.62 -46.79
C GLU A 51 -40.85 33.92 -47.48
N HIS A 52 -40.66 33.85 -48.80
CA HIS A 52 -40.33 34.99 -49.65
C HIS A 52 -39.15 35.83 -49.13
N SER A 53 -38.12 35.17 -48.59
CA SER A 53 -36.97 35.84 -47.96
C SER A 53 -35.73 35.73 -48.85
N ALA A 54 -34.98 36.84 -48.93
CA ALA A 54 -33.66 36.89 -49.57
C ALA A 54 -32.57 36.23 -48.71
N GLY A 55 -32.81 36.09 -47.39
CA GLY A 55 -31.88 35.48 -46.45
C GLY A 55 -31.88 33.95 -46.47
N ASP A 56 -30.75 33.35 -46.06
CA ASP A 56 -30.65 31.89 -45.89
C ASP A 56 -30.93 31.51 -44.43
N LEU A 57 -32.05 30.83 -44.18
CA LEU A 57 -32.46 30.43 -42.83
C LEU A 57 -31.42 29.57 -42.09
N PHE A 58 -30.54 28.85 -42.81
CA PHE A 58 -29.47 28.06 -42.20
C PHE A 58 -28.23 28.86 -41.79
N ALA A 59 -28.14 30.12 -42.21
CA ALA A 59 -27.11 31.07 -41.81
C ALA A 59 -27.60 32.03 -40.71
N LEU A 60 -28.78 31.76 -40.14
CA LEU A 60 -29.36 32.55 -39.06
C LEU A 60 -28.45 32.56 -37.84
N ASP A 61 -28.16 33.75 -37.30
CA ASP A 61 -27.42 33.90 -36.05
C ASP A 61 -28.33 33.51 -34.87
N LEU A 62 -27.91 32.47 -34.14
CA LEU A 62 -28.60 31.95 -32.96
C LEU A 62 -27.85 32.24 -31.66
N SER A 63 -26.76 33.01 -31.69
CA SER A 63 -25.95 33.33 -30.51
C SER A 63 -26.75 33.95 -29.36
N ALA A 64 -27.82 34.69 -29.69
CA ALA A 64 -28.74 35.26 -28.72
C ALA A 64 -29.46 34.20 -27.84
N LEU A 65 -29.53 32.95 -28.29
CA LEU A 65 -30.15 31.84 -27.54
C LEU A 65 -29.21 31.20 -26.49
N ASP A 66 -27.89 31.30 -26.68
CA ASP A 66 -26.87 30.60 -25.86
C ASP A 66 -26.93 30.95 -24.37
N ARG A 67 -27.49 32.12 -24.05
CA ARG A 67 -27.71 32.57 -22.68
C ARG A 67 -28.60 31.60 -21.90
N ASP A 68 -29.72 31.21 -22.50
CA ASP A 68 -30.81 30.51 -21.81
C ASP A 68 -31.04 29.08 -22.34
N PHE A 69 -30.53 28.76 -23.53
CA PHE A 69 -30.76 27.49 -24.20
C PHE A 69 -29.47 26.89 -24.80
N ASP A 70 -29.33 25.57 -24.73
CA ASP A 70 -28.45 24.79 -25.61
C ASP A 70 -29.25 24.33 -26.82
N TRP A 71 -28.76 24.59 -28.04
CA TRP A 71 -29.52 24.36 -29.26
C TRP A 71 -28.81 23.40 -30.22
N ARG A 72 -29.60 22.60 -30.95
CA ARG A 72 -29.11 21.69 -31.98
C ARG A 72 -30.04 21.70 -33.19
N TRP A 73 -29.46 21.60 -34.38
CA TRP A 73 -30.21 21.39 -35.61
C TRP A 73 -30.69 19.93 -35.68
N GLU A 74 -31.96 19.73 -36.02
CA GLU A 74 -32.51 18.39 -36.20
C GLU A 74 -32.80 18.09 -37.68
N GLN A 75 -33.45 19.00 -38.38
CA GLN A 75 -33.83 18.80 -39.78
C GLN A 75 -33.77 20.10 -40.57
N ARG A 76 -33.39 19.99 -41.85
CA ARG A 76 -33.24 21.11 -42.77
C ARG A 76 -34.00 20.82 -44.06
N SER A 77 -34.86 21.74 -44.48
CA SER A 77 -35.55 21.66 -45.76
C SER A 77 -35.45 22.98 -46.52
N ARG A 78 -34.94 22.92 -47.75
CA ARG A 78 -34.85 24.05 -48.67
C ARG A 78 -35.92 23.89 -49.75
N GLY A 79 -36.76 24.90 -49.92
CA GLY A 79 -37.60 25.03 -51.11
C GLY A 79 -36.80 25.50 -52.33
N SER A 80 -37.48 25.79 -53.43
CA SER A 80 -36.84 26.35 -54.62
C SER A 80 -36.46 27.82 -54.39
N ARG A 81 -35.31 28.21 -54.97
CA ARG A 81 -34.88 29.59 -55.05
C ARG A 81 -35.27 30.13 -56.41
N GLY A 82 -35.99 31.24 -56.45
CA GLY A 82 -36.36 31.91 -57.70
C GLY A 82 -35.16 32.56 -58.40
N PRO A 83 -35.32 32.99 -59.66
CA PRO A 83 -34.29 33.74 -60.40
C PRO A 83 -33.85 35.01 -59.68
N ASP A 84 -34.74 35.61 -58.88
CA ASP A 84 -34.48 36.83 -58.09
C ASP A 84 -33.66 36.58 -56.81
N ARG A 85 -33.12 35.36 -56.65
CA ARG A 85 -32.35 34.93 -55.47
C ARG A 85 -33.15 34.96 -54.15
N VAL A 86 -34.48 35.05 -54.23
CA VAL A 86 -35.42 34.93 -53.10
C VAL A 86 -35.83 33.46 -52.94
N TRP A 87 -35.88 32.99 -51.70
CA TRP A 87 -36.39 31.67 -51.37
C TRP A 87 -37.91 31.71 -51.22
N ALA A 88 -38.62 30.85 -51.96
CA ALA A 88 -40.07 30.74 -51.83
C ALA A 88 -40.46 30.23 -50.43
N ARG A 89 -39.78 29.19 -49.95
CA ARG A 89 -39.98 28.61 -48.62
C ARG A 89 -38.73 27.93 -48.11
N GLN A 90 -38.39 28.15 -46.84
CA GLN A 90 -37.36 27.41 -46.11
C GLN A 90 -37.90 26.98 -44.76
N GLU A 91 -37.52 25.78 -44.32
CA GLU A 91 -37.97 25.23 -43.04
C GLU A 91 -36.79 24.61 -42.27
N LEU A 92 -36.75 24.88 -40.97
CA LEU A 92 -35.64 24.51 -40.11
C LEU A 92 -36.16 24.12 -38.73
N GLN A 93 -35.88 22.87 -38.34
CA GLN A 93 -36.25 22.36 -37.04
C GLN A 93 -35.07 22.45 -36.07
N LEU A 94 -35.31 23.14 -34.96
CA LEU A 94 -34.39 23.35 -33.86
C LEU A 94 -34.85 22.59 -32.63
N ARG A 95 -33.91 21.96 -31.94
CA ARG A 95 -34.12 21.36 -30.63
C ARG A 95 -33.39 22.19 -29.58
N LEU A 96 -34.14 22.73 -28.62
CA LEU A 96 -33.63 23.58 -27.54
C LEU A 96 -33.74 22.88 -26.19
N TYR A 97 -32.71 22.98 -25.37
CA TYR A 97 -32.72 22.54 -23.98
C TYR A 97 -32.51 23.75 -23.07
N ALA A 98 -33.47 23.98 -22.17
CA ALA A 98 -33.39 25.09 -21.22
C ALA A 98 -32.26 24.87 -20.21
N ARG A 99 -31.51 25.94 -19.91
CA ARG A 99 -30.42 25.92 -18.92
C ARG A 99 -30.89 26.14 -17.48
N ARG A 100 -32.10 26.70 -17.32
CA ARG A 100 -32.72 27.02 -16.02
C ARG A 100 -34.23 26.90 -16.09
N SER A 101 -34.87 26.70 -14.94
CA SER A 101 -36.32 26.80 -14.78
C SER A 101 -36.77 28.26 -14.67
N GLY A 102 -38.06 28.51 -14.92
CA GLY A 102 -38.70 29.82 -14.89
C GLY A 102 -39.23 30.24 -16.26
N GLU A 103 -39.55 31.52 -16.36
CA GLU A 103 -40.00 32.16 -17.60
C GLU A 103 -38.78 32.55 -18.45
N LEU A 104 -38.64 31.93 -19.62
CA LEU A 104 -37.54 32.17 -20.55
C LEU A 104 -38.06 32.86 -21.80
N ALA A 105 -37.42 33.97 -22.17
CA ALA A 105 -37.73 34.69 -23.38
C ALA A 105 -36.83 34.20 -24.53
N LEU A 106 -37.45 33.69 -25.59
CA LEU A 106 -36.83 33.55 -26.90
C LEU A 106 -36.82 34.93 -27.58
N PRO A 107 -35.64 35.52 -27.82
CA PRO A 107 -35.52 36.81 -28.48
C PRO A 107 -36.05 36.73 -29.92
N ALA A 108 -36.51 37.87 -30.42
CA ALA A 108 -36.90 38.02 -31.83
C ALA A 108 -35.71 37.68 -32.74
N LEU A 109 -35.86 36.66 -33.59
CA LEU A 109 -34.84 36.23 -34.54
C LEU A 109 -34.92 37.11 -35.79
N ALA A 110 -33.77 37.51 -36.33
CA ALA A 110 -33.68 38.37 -37.50
C ALA A 110 -32.98 37.64 -38.65
N LEU A 111 -33.64 37.58 -39.79
CA LEU A 111 -33.16 36.97 -41.03
C LEU A 111 -33.14 38.04 -42.12
N LEU A 112 -32.05 38.81 -42.23
CA LEU A 112 -31.83 39.86 -43.24
C LEU A 112 -33.04 40.81 -43.47
N ASP A 113 -34.02 40.37 -44.26
CA ASP A 113 -35.24 41.06 -44.66
C ASP A 113 -36.50 40.70 -43.85
N ALA A 114 -36.44 39.72 -42.94
CA ALA A 114 -37.54 39.30 -42.07
C ALA A 114 -37.15 39.27 -40.58
N ARG A 115 -38.13 39.44 -39.68
CA ARG A 115 -37.95 39.31 -38.23
C ARG A 115 -39.11 38.55 -37.60
N SER A 116 -38.81 37.65 -36.66
CA SER A 116 -39.83 36.94 -35.89
C SER A 116 -40.29 37.77 -34.69
N PRO A 117 -41.53 37.56 -34.18
CA PRO A 117 -41.88 38.03 -32.84
C PRO A 117 -41.04 37.30 -31.77
N PRO A 118 -40.81 37.92 -30.61
CA PRO A 118 -40.28 37.22 -29.44
C PRO A 118 -41.31 36.21 -28.92
N LEU A 119 -40.83 35.13 -28.31
CA LEU A 119 -41.67 34.07 -27.75
C LEU A 119 -41.31 33.85 -26.29
N THR A 120 -42.30 33.70 -25.43
CA THR A 120 -42.08 33.35 -24.02
C THR A 120 -42.39 31.87 -23.79
N VAL A 121 -41.49 31.18 -23.10
CA VAL A 121 -41.60 29.76 -22.76
C VAL A 121 -41.52 29.58 -21.25
N GLN A 122 -42.40 28.76 -20.69
CA GLN A 122 -42.46 28.46 -19.27
C GLN A 122 -41.80 27.11 -18.99
N VAL A 123 -40.69 27.12 -18.24
CA VAL A 123 -39.92 25.92 -17.88
C VAL A 123 -40.12 25.60 -16.40
N GLN A 124 -40.76 24.47 -16.11
CA GLN A 124 -40.99 24.05 -14.73
C GLN A 124 -39.78 23.27 -14.19
N ALA A 125 -39.60 23.29 -12.86
CA ALA A 125 -38.64 22.40 -12.21
C ALA A 125 -38.99 20.92 -12.51
N PRO A 126 -38.00 20.00 -12.54
CA PRO A 126 -38.24 18.60 -12.87
C PRO A 126 -39.05 17.93 -11.76
N ARG A 127 -40.39 17.90 -11.92
CA ARG A 127 -41.31 17.33 -10.92
C ARG A 127 -41.51 15.83 -11.09
N ARG A 128 -41.46 15.33 -12.32
CA ARG A 128 -41.82 13.93 -12.63
C ARG A 128 -40.71 12.93 -12.37
N LEU A 129 -39.46 13.34 -12.50
CA LEU A 129 -38.28 12.51 -12.17
C LEU A 129 -37.77 12.74 -10.75
N GLY A 130 -38.24 13.79 -10.06
CA GLY A 130 -37.66 14.24 -8.79
C GLY A 130 -36.16 14.51 -8.87
N LEU A 131 -35.64 14.81 -10.07
CA LEU A 131 -34.21 14.79 -10.35
C LEU A 131 -33.54 16.03 -9.74
N ALA A 132 -32.67 15.79 -8.76
CA ALA A 132 -31.86 16.83 -8.13
C ALA A 132 -30.37 16.56 -8.40
N LEU A 133 -29.71 17.53 -9.03
CA LEU A 133 -28.28 17.48 -9.31
C LEU A 133 -27.52 18.32 -8.28
N ARG A 134 -26.50 17.72 -7.68
CA ARG A 134 -25.57 18.42 -6.78
C ARG A 134 -24.16 18.07 -7.19
N ALA A 135 -23.30 19.06 -7.28
CA ALA A 135 -21.88 18.84 -7.52
C ALA A 135 -21.09 19.66 -6.52
N GLY A 136 -19.95 19.14 -6.10
CA GLY A 136 -19.11 19.82 -5.11
C GLY A 136 -17.70 19.30 -5.07
N LEU A 137 -16.89 20.02 -4.31
CA LEU A 137 -15.52 19.68 -3.97
C LEU A 137 -15.47 19.38 -2.47
N GLU A 138 -14.47 18.61 -2.05
CA GLU A 138 -14.16 18.39 -0.64
C GLU A 138 -13.84 19.72 0.08
N HIS A 139 -13.14 20.63 -0.60
CA HIS A 139 -12.93 22.02 -0.21
C HIS A 139 -12.71 22.89 -1.45
N ASP A 140 -12.99 24.18 -1.33
CA ASP A 140 -12.97 25.16 -2.42
C ASP A 140 -11.64 25.93 -2.53
N MET A 141 -10.74 25.82 -1.55
CA MET A 141 -9.45 26.52 -1.54
C MET A 141 -8.24 25.56 -1.52
N PRO A 142 -8.07 24.67 -2.52
CA PRO A 142 -6.94 23.75 -2.55
C PRO A 142 -5.63 24.45 -2.88
N PHE A 143 -4.52 23.89 -2.41
CA PHE A 143 -3.20 24.26 -2.90
C PHE A 143 -2.94 23.72 -4.29
N LEU A 144 -2.04 24.40 -5.02
CA LEU A 144 -1.49 23.90 -6.27
C LEU A 144 -0.98 22.47 -6.09
N ARG A 145 -1.29 21.56 -7.02
CA ARG A 145 -0.97 20.11 -6.96
C ARG A 145 -1.62 19.31 -5.83
N GLU A 146 -2.44 19.91 -4.98
CA GLU A 146 -3.19 19.17 -3.95
C GLU A 146 -4.29 18.32 -4.62
N PRO A 147 -4.34 17.00 -4.35
CA PRO A 147 -5.41 16.15 -4.87
C PRO A 147 -6.70 16.35 -4.05
N VAL A 148 -7.74 16.88 -4.70
CA VAL A 148 -9.04 17.19 -4.08
C VAL A 148 -10.11 16.24 -4.58
N LEU A 149 -10.92 15.68 -3.68
CA LEU A 149 -12.08 14.89 -4.09
C LEU A 149 -13.18 15.80 -4.65
N ALA A 150 -13.64 15.49 -5.87
CA ALA A 150 -14.81 16.08 -6.50
C ALA A 150 -15.91 15.05 -6.65
N TRP A 151 -17.16 15.50 -6.60
CA TRP A 151 -18.31 14.61 -6.71
C TRP A 151 -19.47 15.25 -7.48
N LEU A 152 -20.26 14.39 -8.11
CA LEU A 152 -21.56 14.69 -8.70
C LEU A 152 -22.56 13.68 -8.15
N GLU A 153 -23.58 14.17 -7.47
CA GLU A 153 -24.70 13.41 -6.94
C GLU A 153 -25.96 13.71 -7.77
N ILE A 154 -26.64 12.63 -8.13
CA ILE A 154 -27.88 12.63 -8.89
C ILE A 154 -28.90 11.89 -8.04
N ASP A 155 -29.80 12.65 -7.42
CA ASP A 155 -30.91 12.11 -6.64
C ASP A 155 -32.14 12.01 -7.55
N THR A 156 -32.89 10.92 -7.42
CA THR A 156 -34.12 10.66 -8.19
C THR A 156 -35.14 9.87 -7.36
N ASP A 157 -36.40 9.95 -7.72
CA ASP A 157 -37.49 9.26 -7.02
C ASP A 157 -37.63 7.77 -7.40
N HIS A 158 -36.99 7.34 -8.51
CA HIS A 158 -37.06 5.96 -8.99
C HIS A 158 -35.73 5.46 -9.58
N ASP A 159 -35.52 4.15 -9.59
CA ASP A 159 -34.28 3.51 -10.06
C ASP A 159 -34.23 3.27 -11.58
N GLN A 160 -35.35 3.46 -12.28
CA GLN A 160 -35.52 3.22 -13.71
C GLN A 160 -34.99 4.37 -14.59
N PHE A 161 -33.75 4.79 -14.36
CA PHE A 161 -33.05 5.73 -15.24
C PHE A 161 -31.60 5.29 -15.47
N GLU A 162 -31.08 5.67 -16.62
CA GLU A 162 -29.68 5.46 -16.99
C GLU A 162 -29.08 6.71 -17.62
N LEU A 163 -27.82 6.97 -17.30
CA LEU A 163 -27.03 7.96 -18.03
C LEU A 163 -26.46 7.29 -19.27
N ARG A 164 -26.73 7.87 -20.45
CA ARG A 164 -26.17 7.36 -21.71
C ARG A 164 -24.66 7.36 -21.72
N GLU A 165 -24.05 8.37 -21.11
CA GLU A 165 -22.62 8.54 -21.03
C GLU A 165 -22.22 8.93 -19.60
N PRO A 166 -21.10 8.38 -19.07
CA PRO A 166 -20.57 8.84 -17.81
C PRO A 166 -20.19 10.33 -17.89
N PRO A 167 -20.53 11.14 -16.88
CA PRO A 167 -20.12 12.53 -16.82
C PRO A 167 -18.59 12.64 -16.87
N ARG A 168 -18.09 13.64 -17.59
CA ARG A 168 -16.66 13.91 -17.74
C ARG A 168 -16.36 15.36 -17.36
N ILE A 169 -15.17 15.55 -16.80
CA ILE A 169 -14.59 16.88 -16.58
C ILE A 169 -13.48 17.03 -17.62
N LEU A 170 -13.67 17.93 -18.57
CA LEU A 170 -12.67 18.25 -19.59
C LEU A 170 -12.06 19.60 -19.27
N SER A 171 -10.82 19.57 -18.75
CA SER A 171 -10.08 20.80 -18.47
C SER A 171 -8.58 20.57 -18.64
N ARG A 172 -7.89 21.59 -19.14
CA ARG A 172 -6.42 21.63 -19.22
C ARG A 172 -5.77 22.15 -17.94
N ALA A 173 -6.57 22.72 -17.04
CA ALA A 173 -6.07 23.34 -15.80
C ALA A 173 -5.96 22.35 -14.63
N VAL A 174 -6.52 21.16 -14.77
CA VAL A 174 -6.50 20.09 -13.75
C VAL A 174 -6.14 18.76 -14.40
N HIS A 175 -5.40 17.94 -13.67
CA HIS A 175 -5.37 16.51 -13.93
C HIS A 175 -6.58 15.85 -13.26
N VAL A 176 -7.28 14.99 -14.01
CA VAL A 176 -8.53 14.35 -13.58
C VAL A 176 -8.35 12.84 -13.56
N GLU A 177 -8.56 12.22 -12.40
CA GLU A 177 -8.58 10.78 -12.22
C GLU A 177 -10.00 10.36 -11.79
N ALA A 178 -10.63 9.45 -12.54
CA ALA A 178 -11.96 8.94 -12.19
C ALA A 178 -11.86 7.86 -11.13
N LEU A 179 -12.57 8.00 -10.00
CA LEU A 179 -12.54 7.07 -8.88
C LEU A 179 -13.66 6.02 -8.94
N GLY A 180 -14.72 6.31 -9.71
CA GLY A 180 -15.80 5.36 -9.97
C GLY A 180 -17.19 5.96 -9.77
N ARG A 181 -18.17 5.06 -9.68
CA ARG A 181 -19.58 5.39 -9.42
C ARG A 181 -20.12 4.51 -8.31
N SER A 182 -20.97 5.06 -7.45
CA SER A 182 -21.76 4.31 -6.48
C SER A 182 -23.23 4.64 -6.64
N ARG A 183 -24.10 3.66 -6.35
CA ARG A 183 -25.55 3.83 -6.32
C ARG A 183 -26.04 3.39 -4.96
N GLU A 184 -26.78 4.26 -4.29
CA GLU A 184 -27.31 4.05 -2.95
C GLU A 184 -28.81 4.33 -2.94
N ARG A 185 -29.56 3.59 -2.12
CA ARG A 185 -30.96 3.90 -1.82
C ARG A 185 -31.01 4.66 -0.50
N LEU A 186 -31.52 5.89 -0.55
CA LEU A 186 -31.68 6.76 0.61
C LEU A 186 -32.84 6.29 1.49
N ALA A 187 -32.80 6.67 2.78
CA ALA A 187 -33.82 6.29 3.76
C ALA A 187 -35.23 6.78 3.42
N ASP A 188 -35.33 7.86 2.64
CA ASP A 188 -36.59 8.44 2.14
C ASP A 188 -37.15 7.71 0.90
N GLY A 189 -36.49 6.63 0.45
CA GLY A 189 -36.89 5.84 -0.69
C GLY A 189 -36.33 6.30 -2.03
N ARG A 190 -35.66 7.47 -2.09
CA ARG A 190 -34.99 7.97 -3.30
C ARG A 190 -33.71 7.21 -3.60
N TYR A 191 -33.24 7.32 -4.84
CA TYR A 191 -31.97 6.73 -5.27
C TYR A 191 -30.93 7.83 -5.52
N ARG A 192 -29.72 7.64 -5.01
CA ARG A 192 -28.57 8.51 -5.23
C ARG A 192 -27.54 7.80 -6.10
N LEU A 193 -27.24 8.36 -7.25
CA LEU A 193 -26.10 7.97 -8.08
C LEU A 193 -24.98 8.99 -7.87
N ARG A 194 -23.81 8.53 -7.40
CA ARG A 194 -22.66 9.38 -7.11
C ARG A 194 -21.49 9.03 -8.02
N TYR A 195 -20.97 10.04 -8.71
CA TYR A 195 -19.70 9.98 -9.44
C TYR A 195 -18.63 10.71 -8.65
N GLN A 196 -17.42 10.16 -8.63
CA GLN A 196 -16.29 10.71 -7.89
C GLN A 196 -15.05 10.82 -8.77
N TRP A 197 -14.32 11.92 -8.59
CA TRP A 197 -13.05 12.19 -9.27
C TRP A 197 -12.03 12.73 -8.27
N LEU A 198 -10.76 12.44 -8.50
CA LEU A 198 -9.65 13.12 -7.86
C LEU A 198 -9.14 14.20 -8.83
N LEU A 199 -9.22 15.46 -8.40
CA LEU A 199 -8.79 16.60 -9.19
C LEU A 199 -7.47 17.14 -8.63
N THR A 200 -6.47 17.28 -9.49
CA THR A 200 -5.16 17.85 -9.12
C THR A 200 -4.93 19.14 -9.91
N PRO A 201 -5.05 20.33 -9.29
CA PRO A 201 -4.82 21.61 -9.95
C PRO A 201 -3.39 21.77 -10.46
N LEU A 202 -3.25 22.26 -11.70
CA LEU A 202 -1.96 22.44 -12.37
C LEU A 202 -1.52 23.92 -12.41
N TYR A 203 -2.43 24.86 -12.15
CA TYR A 203 -2.16 26.30 -12.14
C TYR A 203 -2.85 26.96 -10.94
N PRO A 204 -2.25 28.03 -10.37
CA PRO A 204 -2.89 28.82 -9.31
C PRO A 204 -3.98 29.74 -9.85
N GLY A 205 -4.84 30.24 -8.96
CA GLY A 205 -5.90 31.20 -9.28
C GLY A 205 -7.30 30.61 -9.33
N GLU A 206 -8.23 31.33 -9.96
CA GLU A 206 -9.62 30.88 -10.09
C GLU A 206 -9.72 29.67 -11.02
N LEU A 207 -10.31 28.59 -10.50
CA LEU A 207 -10.55 27.36 -11.23
C LEU A 207 -12.05 27.18 -11.42
N ALA A 208 -12.51 27.30 -12.67
CA ALA A 208 -13.87 26.99 -13.07
C ALA A 208 -13.90 25.74 -13.95
N LEU A 209 -14.56 24.69 -13.49
CA LEU A 209 -14.68 23.42 -14.20
C LEU A 209 -16.13 23.23 -14.63
N PRO A 210 -16.46 23.48 -15.92
CA PRO A 210 -17.77 23.15 -16.43
C PRO A 210 -17.96 21.64 -16.44
N LEU A 211 -19.17 21.19 -16.06
CA LEU A 211 -19.61 19.82 -16.29
C LEU A 211 -20.44 19.76 -17.57
N ASP A 212 -20.27 18.69 -18.33
CA ASP A 212 -21.03 18.46 -19.55
C ASP A 212 -22.52 18.20 -19.26
N TRP A 213 -23.34 18.35 -20.29
CA TRP A 213 -24.75 18.00 -20.25
C TRP A 213 -24.94 16.51 -19.97
N LEU A 214 -25.79 16.20 -18.99
CA LEU A 214 -26.14 14.84 -18.62
C LEU A 214 -27.29 14.35 -19.50
N ALA A 215 -27.00 13.41 -20.39
CA ALA A 215 -28.03 12.72 -21.17
C ALA A 215 -28.65 11.59 -20.35
N VAL A 216 -29.88 11.80 -19.88
CA VAL A 216 -30.65 10.85 -19.09
C VAL A 216 -31.65 10.14 -19.99
N HIS A 217 -31.61 8.81 -19.95
CA HIS A 217 -32.66 7.97 -20.48
C HIS A 217 -33.57 7.54 -19.33
N ASP A 218 -34.83 7.94 -19.42
CA ASP A 218 -35.88 7.52 -18.51
C ASP A 218 -36.64 6.35 -19.15
N PHE A 219 -36.58 5.17 -18.53
CA PHE A 219 -37.22 3.97 -19.07
C PHE A 219 -38.75 4.02 -18.99
N GLN A 220 -39.32 4.89 -18.14
CA GLN A 220 -40.77 5.12 -18.11
C GLN A 220 -41.23 5.95 -19.32
N ARG A 221 -40.36 6.81 -19.86
CA ARG A 221 -40.62 7.59 -21.07
C ARG A 221 -39.92 6.97 -22.27
N GLN A 222 -40.57 5.98 -22.88
CA GLN A 222 -40.13 5.41 -24.14
C GLN A 222 -39.94 6.50 -25.21
N GLY A 223 -38.69 6.80 -25.56
CA GLY A 223 -38.32 7.61 -26.72
C GLY A 223 -37.93 9.08 -26.48
N VAL A 224 -38.10 9.65 -25.28
CA VAL A 224 -37.71 11.05 -25.01
C VAL A 224 -36.34 11.10 -24.32
N GLN A 225 -35.35 11.66 -25.00
CA GLN A 225 -34.04 11.92 -24.39
C GLN A 225 -34.11 13.19 -23.55
N LEU A 226 -33.78 13.07 -22.27
CA LEU A 226 -33.69 14.21 -21.37
C LEU A 226 -32.24 14.67 -21.26
N ARG A 227 -32.02 15.99 -21.20
CA ARG A 227 -30.67 16.56 -21.03
C ARG A 227 -30.67 17.62 -19.95
N TYR A 228 -29.88 17.39 -18.89
CA TYR A 228 -29.74 18.32 -17.78
C TYR A 228 -28.36 18.96 -17.78
N LEU A 229 -28.30 20.25 -17.45
CA LEU A 229 -27.03 20.93 -17.23
C LEU A 229 -26.54 20.60 -15.81
N ALA A 230 -25.40 19.93 -15.71
CA ALA A 230 -24.80 19.66 -14.42
C ALA A 230 -24.21 20.94 -13.80
N PRO A 231 -24.28 21.13 -12.47
CA PRO A 231 -23.65 22.28 -11.82
C PRO A 231 -22.13 22.24 -12.00
N GLY A 232 -21.55 23.32 -12.53
CA GLY A 232 -20.08 23.42 -12.63
C GLY A 232 -19.41 23.49 -11.27
N LEU A 233 -18.16 23.03 -11.19
CA LEU A 233 -17.34 23.12 -9.98
C LEU A 233 -16.50 24.40 -10.01
N ARG A 234 -16.32 25.04 -8.85
CA ARG A 234 -15.49 26.24 -8.71
C ARG A 234 -14.58 26.10 -7.49
N ALA A 235 -13.34 26.55 -7.63
CA ALA A 235 -12.35 26.60 -6.56
C ALA A 235 -11.40 27.79 -6.75
N GLN A 236 -10.77 28.22 -5.66
CA GLN A 236 -9.68 29.17 -5.62
C GLN A 236 -8.38 28.44 -5.30
N VAL A 237 -7.54 28.21 -6.31
CA VAL A 237 -6.29 27.46 -6.14
C VAL A 237 -5.22 28.37 -5.53
N ARG A 238 -4.70 27.98 -4.37
CA ARG A 238 -3.66 28.68 -3.63
C ARG A 238 -2.28 28.28 -4.12
N GLU A 239 -1.35 29.23 -4.14
CA GLU A 239 0.05 28.93 -4.45
C GLU A 239 0.71 28.13 -3.33
N LEU A 240 1.60 27.22 -3.73
CA LEU A 240 2.52 26.56 -2.80
C LEU A 240 3.74 27.44 -2.57
N PRO A 241 4.29 27.48 -1.35
CA PRO A 241 5.58 28.12 -1.11
C PRO A 241 6.68 27.58 -2.02
N ALA A 242 7.43 28.48 -2.67
CA ALA A 242 8.42 28.13 -3.70
C ALA A 242 9.58 27.26 -3.20
N TYR A 243 9.83 27.21 -1.89
CA TYR A 243 10.86 26.36 -1.28
C TYR A 243 10.46 24.88 -1.21
N LEU A 244 9.19 24.53 -1.45
CA LEU A 244 8.71 23.15 -1.36
C LEU A 244 9.10 22.33 -2.60
N PRO A 245 9.63 21.11 -2.42
CA PRO A 245 9.94 20.23 -3.54
C PRO A 245 8.70 19.89 -4.39
N VAL A 246 8.91 19.72 -5.70
CA VAL A 246 7.86 19.32 -6.66
C VAL A 246 7.32 17.90 -6.40
N ASP A 247 8.04 17.11 -5.62
CA ASP A 247 7.69 15.72 -5.32
C ASP A 247 7.10 15.54 -3.91
N LEU A 248 6.99 16.62 -3.13
CA LEU A 248 6.48 16.56 -1.78
C LEU A 248 4.98 16.23 -1.80
N PRO A 249 4.52 15.19 -1.07
CA PRO A 249 3.10 14.91 -0.91
C PRO A 249 2.39 16.03 -0.14
N LEU A 250 1.17 16.34 -0.56
CA LEU A 250 0.35 17.44 -0.02
C LEU A 250 -0.86 16.95 0.79
N ALA A 251 -0.77 15.72 1.30
CA ALA A 251 -1.80 15.09 2.10
C ALA A 251 -1.15 14.24 3.19
N PRO A 252 -1.87 13.97 4.30
CA PRO A 252 -1.36 13.12 5.37
C PRO A 252 -0.88 11.76 4.87
N ILE A 253 0.32 11.38 5.28
CA ILE A 253 0.92 10.07 4.97
C ILE A 253 0.82 9.19 6.21
N ARG A 254 0.30 7.97 6.02
CA ARG A 254 0.39 6.90 7.01
C ARG A 254 1.40 5.88 6.50
N ALA A 255 2.31 5.46 7.35
CA ALA A 255 3.30 4.47 6.99
C ALA A 255 3.38 3.40 8.08
N SER A 256 3.61 2.16 7.68
CA SER A 256 3.97 1.07 8.56
C SER A 256 5.15 0.32 7.98
N GLN A 257 5.85 -0.42 8.83
CA GLN A 257 7.01 -1.20 8.43
C GLN A 257 6.99 -2.57 9.10
N ARG A 258 7.57 -3.55 8.41
CA ARG A 258 7.77 -4.89 8.93
C ARG A 258 8.98 -5.54 8.27
N LEU A 259 9.54 -6.53 8.94
CA LEU A 259 10.58 -7.38 8.39
C LEU A 259 9.98 -8.73 8.04
N GLU A 260 10.24 -9.18 6.82
CA GLU A 260 9.87 -10.50 6.33
C GLU A 260 11.14 -11.30 5.99
N GLY A 261 11.08 -12.61 6.13
CA GLY A 261 12.25 -13.48 5.98
C GLY A 261 12.93 -13.81 7.30
N GLY A 262 13.69 -14.89 7.30
CA GLY A 262 14.13 -15.61 8.50
C GLY A 262 13.30 -16.88 8.73
N ASP A 263 13.74 -17.70 9.69
CA ASP A 263 13.10 -18.97 10.01
C ASP A 263 11.61 -18.75 10.37
N PRO A 264 10.66 -19.43 9.70
CA PRO A 264 9.22 -19.34 10.01
C PRO A 264 8.88 -19.72 11.47
N GLN A 265 9.80 -20.37 12.19
CA GLN A 265 9.66 -20.69 13.62
C GLN A 265 10.04 -19.51 14.54
N GLY A 266 10.37 -18.33 13.99
CA GLY A 266 10.71 -17.13 14.75
C GLY A 266 12.17 -17.09 15.21
N ALA A 267 13.05 -17.89 14.61
CA ALA A 267 14.47 -17.85 14.93
C ALA A 267 15.15 -16.61 14.31
N GLU A 268 16.12 -16.05 15.04
CA GLU A 268 16.92 -14.92 14.59
C GLU A 268 17.62 -15.24 13.24
N PRO A 269 17.66 -14.29 12.30
CA PRO A 269 18.23 -14.53 10.99
C PRO A 269 19.73 -14.79 11.04
N LEU A 270 20.21 -15.64 10.14
CA LEU A 270 21.62 -15.98 10.05
C LEU A 270 22.40 -14.93 9.25
N ARG A 271 23.69 -14.78 9.58
CA ARG A 271 24.62 -14.00 8.76
C ARG A 271 24.57 -14.49 7.29
N GLY A 272 24.32 -13.56 6.36
CA GLY A 272 24.26 -13.82 4.92
C GLY A 272 22.86 -14.20 4.40
N GLU A 273 21.90 -14.47 5.27
CA GLU A 273 20.53 -14.78 4.87
C GLU A 273 19.79 -13.51 4.42
N PRO A 274 19.21 -13.47 3.21
CA PRO A 274 18.49 -12.29 2.75
C PRO A 274 17.18 -12.12 3.51
N LEU A 275 16.94 -10.89 3.95
CA LEU A 275 15.72 -10.42 4.59
C LEU A 275 15.03 -9.41 3.68
N LEU A 276 13.74 -9.22 3.88
CA LEU A 276 12.93 -8.26 3.14
C LEU A 276 12.34 -7.25 4.11
N TRP A 277 12.77 -6.00 4.01
CA TRP A 277 12.17 -4.90 4.76
C TRP A 277 11.03 -4.31 3.95
N VAL A 278 9.81 -4.49 4.43
CA VAL A 278 8.58 -4.05 3.75
C VAL A 278 8.05 -2.80 4.43
N LEU A 279 7.85 -1.74 3.64
CA LEU A 279 7.22 -0.49 4.06
C LEU A 279 5.89 -0.36 3.32
N ASP A 280 4.80 -0.20 4.05
CA ASP A 280 3.48 0.08 3.50
C ASP A 280 3.17 1.56 3.70
N VAL A 281 3.15 2.35 2.62
CA VAL A 281 2.95 3.80 2.63
C VAL A 281 1.61 4.13 1.99
N ARG A 282 0.71 4.76 2.75
CA ARG A 282 -0.66 5.11 2.36
C ARG A 282 -0.90 6.61 2.43
N GLY A 283 -1.59 7.14 1.43
CA GLY A 283 -1.96 8.56 1.36
C GLY A 283 -2.52 8.96 -0.01
N ARG A 284 -3.03 10.19 -0.11
CA ARG A 284 -3.48 10.77 -1.40
C ARG A 284 -2.32 11.43 -2.13
N GLY A 285 -2.35 11.39 -3.47
CA GLY A 285 -1.32 12.03 -4.30
C GLY A 285 0.06 11.39 -4.21
N LEU A 286 0.17 10.16 -3.70
CA LEU A 286 1.43 9.44 -3.66
C LEU A 286 1.93 9.12 -5.08
N SER A 287 3.22 9.38 -5.30
CA SER A 287 3.92 9.11 -6.55
C SER A 287 5.04 8.08 -6.29
N PRO A 288 5.03 6.92 -6.99
CA PRO A 288 6.09 5.91 -6.85
C PRO A 288 7.48 6.49 -7.13
N ARG A 289 7.60 7.35 -8.16
CA ARG A 289 8.87 7.99 -8.54
C ARG A 289 9.37 8.99 -7.50
N ALA A 290 8.46 9.73 -6.86
CA ALA A 290 8.81 10.65 -5.79
C ALA A 290 9.35 9.88 -4.57
N LEU A 291 8.66 8.80 -4.20
CA LEU A 291 9.05 7.94 -3.10
C LEU A 291 10.40 7.26 -3.37
N GLU A 292 10.64 6.78 -4.59
CA GLU A 292 11.94 6.22 -5.01
C GLU A 292 13.08 7.22 -4.86
N ARG A 293 12.91 8.46 -5.35
CA ARG A 293 13.90 9.54 -5.20
C ARG A 293 14.15 9.93 -3.75
N TRP A 294 13.11 9.89 -2.91
CA TRP A 294 13.25 10.16 -1.48
C TRP A 294 14.00 9.02 -0.78
N LEU A 295 13.63 7.76 -1.02
CA LEU A 295 14.30 6.59 -0.48
C LEU A 295 15.78 6.54 -0.87
N ALA A 296 16.12 6.87 -2.11
CA ALA A 296 17.50 6.92 -2.58
C ALA A 296 18.39 7.93 -1.81
N ARG A 297 17.78 8.95 -1.17
CA ARG A 297 18.48 9.95 -0.36
C ARG A 297 18.55 9.57 1.12
N GLU A 298 17.50 8.96 1.65
CA GLU A 298 17.39 8.65 3.09
C GLU A 298 17.97 7.27 3.45
N LEU A 299 17.90 6.29 2.55
CA LEU A 299 18.40 4.94 2.79
C LEU A 299 19.92 4.91 2.77
N THR A 300 20.52 5.08 3.95
CA THR A 300 21.95 4.81 4.17
C THR A 300 22.13 3.44 4.79
N ALA A 301 22.98 2.60 4.20
CA ALA A 301 23.25 1.27 4.75
C ALA A 301 24.05 1.39 6.06
N PRO A 302 23.52 0.89 7.19
CA PRO A 302 24.26 0.87 8.44
C PRO A 302 25.40 -0.15 8.39
N GLU A 303 26.40 0.03 9.25
CA GLU A 303 27.53 -0.91 9.33
C GLU A 303 27.04 -2.35 9.57
N GLY A 304 27.62 -3.31 8.87
CA GLY A 304 27.23 -4.73 9.01
C GLY A 304 25.98 -5.14 8.24
N LEU A 305 25.22 -4.21 7.63
CA LEU A 305 24.10 -4.53 6.73
C LEU A 305 24.37 -4.04 5.31
N ARG A 306 23.83 -4.75 4.32
CA ARG A 306 23.76 -4.29 2.93
C ARG A 306 22.32 -4.10 2.54
N LEU A 307 21.94 -2.86 2.22
CA LEU A 307 20.65 -2.53 1.63
C LEU A 307 20.78 -2.58 0.10
N HIS A 308 19.77 -3.15 -0.56
CA HIS A 308 19.68 -3.18 -2.02
C HIS A 308 18.63 -2.17 -2.52
N ALA A 309 18.57 -1.98 -3.84
CA ALA A 309 17.61 -1.05 -4.44
C ALA A 309 16.16 -1.43 -4.10
N PRO A 310 15.33 -0.48 -3.65
CA PRO A 310 13.93 -0.74 -3.31
C PRO A 310 13.10 -1.07 -4.56
N VAL A 311 12.14 -1.97 -4.41
CA VAL A 311 11.08 -2.22 -5.41
C VAL A 311 9.78 -1.62 -4.89
N ILE A 312 9.15 -0.74 -5.68
CA ILE A 312 7.91 -0.07 -5.29
C ILE A 312 6.76 -0.59 -6.14
N ARG A 313 5.69 -1.05 -5.49
CA ARG A 313 4.46 -1.51 -6.13
C ARG A 313 3.27 -0.73 -5.59
N GLN A 314 2.39 -0.30 -6.49
CA GLN A 314 1.08 0.19 -6.08
C GLN A 314 0.16 -1.01 -5.87
N LEU A 315 -0.53 -1.03 -4.73
CA LEU A 315 -1.53 -2.03 -4.40
C LEU A 315 -2.89 -1.35 -4.33
N ASP A 316 -3.88 -2.00 -4.94
CA ASP A 316 -5.28 -1.64 -4.77
C ASP A 316 -5.85 -2.45 -3.60
N GLY A 317 -6.63 -1.80 -2.75
CA GLY A 317 -7.22 -2.44 -1.57
C GLY A 317 -8.65 -1.96 -1.33
N PRO A 318 -9.57 -2.84 -0.87
CA PRO A 318 -10.96 -2.46 -0.62
C PRO A 318 -11.11 -1.44 0.51
N ASP A 319 -10.14 -1.35 1.42
CA ASP A 319 -10.15 -0.46 2.59
C ASP A 319 -9.55 0.93 2.32
N LEU A 320 -9.25 1.26 1.06
CA LEU A 320 -8.71 2.57 0.68
C LEU A 320 -9.84 3.60 0.59
N SER A 321 -9.61 4.78 1.17
CA SER A 321 -10.55 5.88 0.99
C SER A 321 -10.46 6.40 -0.46
N PRO A 322 -11.52 7.03 -1.00
CA PRO A 322 -11.50 7.57 -2.35
C PRO A 322 -10.27 8.47 -2.61
N GLY A 323 -9.50 8.12 -3.65
CA GLY A 323 -8.29 8.84 -4.07
C GLY A 323 -7.03 8.55 -3.24
N GLU A 324 -7.11 7.70 -2.21
CA GLU A 324 -5.91 7.20 -1.54
C GLU A 324 -5.25 6.09 -2.35
N ARG A 325 -3.92 6.01 -2.24
CA ARG A 325 -3.12 4.93 -2.81
C ARG A 325 -2.33 4.25 -1.70
N LEU A 326 -2.07 2.96 -1.88
CA LEU A 326 -1.13 2.19 -1.07
C LEU A 326 0.07 1.84 -1.93
N LEU A 327 1.25 2.32 -1.52
CA LEU A 327 2.53 1.95 -2.11
C LEU A 327 3.26 1.02 -1.16
N ARG A 328 3.52 -0.21 -1.62
CA ARG A 328 4.39 -1.16 -0.95
C ARG A 328 5.81 -1.02 -1.46
N VAL A 329 6.73 -0.73 -0.55
CA VAL A 329 8.17 -0.67 -0.82
C VAL A 329 8.82 -1.91 -0.22
N GLU A 330 9.52 -2.65 -1.05
CA GLU A 330 10.24 -3.86 -0.68
C GLU A 330 11.75 -3.57 -0.79
N VAL A 331 12.45 -3.53 0.34
CA VAL A 331 13.89 -3.28 0.40
C VAL A 331 14.60 -4.57 0.81
N PRO A 332 15.31 -5.25 -0.10
CA PRO A 332 16.10 -6.41 0.26
C PRO A 332 17.28 -5.99 1.16
N VAL A 333 17.49 -6.75 2.24
CA VAL A 333 18.53 -6.51 3.24
C VAL A 333 19.37 -7.78 3.39
N THR A 334 20.70 -7.65 3.35
CA THR A 334 21.61 -8.77 3.58
C THR A 334 22.54 -8.48 4.77
N PRO A 335 22.43 -9.24 5.88
CA PRO A 335 23.35 -9.13 7.00
C PRO A 335 24.75 -9.62 6.65
N ARG A 336 25.77 -8.76 6.80
CA ARG A 336 27.19 -9.07 6.53
C ARG A 336 27.97 -9.42 7.80
N ALA A 337 27.50 -8.98 8.96
CA ALA A 337 28.09 -9.28 10.26
C ALA A 337 27.02 -9.84 11.21
N GLY A 338 27.42 -10.72 12.13
CA GLY A 338 26.56 -11.14 13.25
C GLY A 338 26.58 -10.10 14.37
N GLY A 339 25.59 -10.17 15.26
CA GLY A 339 25.38 -9.22 16.37
C GLY A 339 24.10 -8.41 16.22
N ASP A 340 23.96 -7.40 17.06
CA ASP A 340 22.82 -6.48 17.03
C ASP A 340 23.06 -5.37 16.02
N HIS A 341 22.12 -5.25 15.08
CA HIS A 341 22.08 -4.21 14.07
C HIS A 341 20.75 -3.45 14.18
N ALA A 342 20.70 -2.26 13.61
CA ALA A 342 19.46 -1.50 13.51
C ALA A 342 19.26 -1.01 12.09
N LEU A 343 18.06 -1.25 11.54
CA LEU A 343 17.62 -0.55 10.34
C LEU A 343 17.33 0.91 10.71
N PRO A 344 17.72 1.87 9.86
CA PRO A 344 17.55 3.29 10.16
C PRO A 344 16.07 3.63 10.28
N GLY A 345 15.74 4.49 11.25
CA GLY A 345 14.43 5.13 11.29
C GLY A 345 14.24 6.05 10.09
N LEU A 346 13.01 6.11 9.58
CA LEU A 346 12.67 6.87 8.38
C LEU A 346 11.73 8.02 8.73
N ARG A 347 11.90 9.16 8.06
CA ARG A 347 11.10 10.38 8.30
C ARG A 347 10.48 10.84 7.00
N LEU A 348 9.21 10.51 6.75
CA LEU A 348 8.53 10.88 5.51
C LEU A 348 7.93 12.28 5.63
N PRO A 349 8.51 13.31 4.99
CA PRO A 349 7.95 14.65 5.03
C PRO A 349 6.70 14.73 4.14
N TRP A 350 5.72 15.49 4.59
CA TRP A 350 4.53 15.86 3.81
C TRP A 350 4.09 17.27 4.18
N PHE A 351 3.37 17.93 3.29
CA PHE A 351 2.80 19.24 3.56
C PHE A 351 1.35 19.09 4.01
N ASP A 352 1.06 19.59 5.21
CA ASP A 352 -0.29 19.66 5.73
C ASP A 352 -0.98 20.90 5.16
N THR A 353 -1.94 20.66 4.27
CA THR A 353 -2.72 21.71 3.59
C THR A 353 -3.76 22.35 4.51
N GLY A 354 -4.16 21.68 5.59
CA GLY A 354 -5.05 22.25 6.61
C GLY A 354 -4.34 23.28 7.48
N THR A 355 -3.11 22.99 7.90
CA THR A 355 -2.31 23.90 8.75
C THR A 355 -1.34 24.79 7.97
N GLY A 356 -1.09 24.47 6.69
CA GLY A 356 -0.12 25.17 5.83
C GLY A 356 1.33 24.95 6.27
N ARG A 357 1.64 23.83 6.92
CA ARG A 357 2.97 23.55 7.50
C ARG A 357 3.53 22.21 7.04
N LEU A 358 4.85 22.09 7.09
CA LEU A 358 5.51 20.81 6.92
C LEU A 358 5.26 19.93 8.14
N ALA A 359 4.84 18.71 7.87
CA ALA A 359 4.66 17.65 8.84
C ALA A 359 5.51 16.44 8.44
N VAL A 360 5.75 15.53 9.39
CA VAL A 360 6.60 14.37 9.19
C VAL A 360 5.91 13.15 9.78
N THR A 361 5.87 12.07 9.00
CA THR A 361 5.48 10.75 9.48
C THR A 361 6.75 9.97 9.82
N GLU A 362 6.93 9.66 11.09
CA GLU A 362 8.13 8.96 11.57
C GLU A 362 7.88 7.46 11.64
N LEU A 363 8.80 6.70 11.04
CA LEU A 363 8.94 5.25 11.21
C LEU A 363 10.15 5.01 12.11
N PRO A 364 9.99 4.34 13.27
CA PRO A 364 11.08 4.14 14.20
C PRO A 364 12.18 3.25 13.61
N ALA A 365 13.39 3.32 14.17
CA ALA A 365 14.43 2.34 13.83
C ALA A 365 13.98 0.91 14.23
N LEU A 366 14.35 -0.09 13.43
CA LEU A 366 14.01 -1.49 13.70
C LEU A 366 15.26 -2.25 14.17
N ALA A 367 15.21 -2.83 15.36
CA ALA A 367 16.29 -3.68 15.87
C ALA A 367 16.31 -5.03 15.13
N LEU A 368 17.50 -5.51 14.79
CA LEU A 368 17.75 -6.74 14.06
C LEU A 368 18.94 -7.48 14.71
N THR A 369 18.66 -8.58 15.40
CA THR A 369 19.70 -9.46 15.96
C THR A 369 20.04 -10.54 14.94
N VAL A 370 21.31 -10.60 14.54
CA VAL A 370 21.81 -11.52 13.51
C VAL A 370 22.72 -12.55 14.15
N ARG A 371 22.40 -13.83 13.97
CA ARG A 371 23.16 -14.92 14.58
C ARG A 371 24.37 -15.31 13.74
N ASP A 372 25.51 -15.51 14.41
CA ASP A 372 26.75 -16.01 13.78
C ASP A 372 26.89 -17.53 13.99
N PRO A 373 26.72 -18.36 12.95
CA PRO A 373 26.80 -19.82 13.07
C PRO A 373 28.19 -20.31 13.46
N LEU A 374 29.26 -19.59 13.10
CA LEU A 374 30.63 -19.99 13.43
C LEU A 374 30.89 -19.88 14.94
N ARG A 375 30.39 -18.82 15.57
CA ARG A 375 30.51 -18.64 17.04
C ARG A 375 29.80 -19.77 17.79
N VAL A 376 28.61 -20.16 17.32
CA VAL A 376 27.86 -21.28 17.91
C VAL A 376 28.61 -22.59 17.74
N LEU A 377 29.14 -22.86 16.55
CA LEU A 377 29.91 -24.07 16.28
C LEU A 377 31.17 -24.15 17.14
N LEU A 378 31.90 -23.04 17.28
CA LEU A 378 33.10 -22.94 18.12
C LEU A 378 32.80 -23.21 19.59
N TRP A 379 31.69 -22.68 20.12
CA TRP A 379 31.28 -22.96 21.50
C TRP A 379 30.88 -24.42 21.71
N ARG A 380 30.13 -25.00 20.76
CA ARG A 380 29.74 -26.41 20.82
C ARG A 380 30.94 -27.35 20.71
N SER A 381 31.91 -27.03 19.86
CA SER A 381 33.15 -27.83 19.74
C SER A 381 34.01 -27.69 20.98
N ALA A 382 34.13 -26.49 21.57
CA ALA A 382 34.84 -26.29 22.83
C ALA A 382 34.23 -27.14 23.97
N LEU A 383 32.89 -27.16 24.09
CA LEU A 383 32.18 -28.00 25.07
C LEU A 383 32.39 -29.50 24.82
N ALA A 384 32.34 -29.93 23.55
CA ALA A 384 32.59 -31.33 23.20
C ALA A 384 34.03 -31.77 23.53
N LEU A 385 35.03 -30.92 23.23
CA LEU A 385 36.42 -31.16 23.58
C LEU A 385 36.64 -31.22 25.09
N LEU A 386 35.98 -30.32 25.85
CA LEU A 386 36.02 -30.34 27.31
C LEU A 386 35.43 -31.65 27.87
N GLY A 387 34.27 -32.07 27.34
CA GLY A 387 33.63 -33.33 27.72
C GLY A 387 34.51 -34.55 27.41
N LEU A 388 35.20 -34.55 26.27
CA LEU A 388 36.13 -35.60 25.88
C LEU A 388 37.40 -35.63 26.76
N ALA A 389 37.93 -34.47 27.15
CA ALA A 389 39.06 -34.39 28.07
C ALA A 389 38.69 -34.94 29.46
N LEU A 390 37.50 -34.59 29.96
CA LEU A 390 36.98 -35.11 31.24
C LEU A 390 36.74 -36.62 31.20
N SER A 391 36.19 -37.16 30.11
CA SER A 391 35.96 -38.59 29.97
C SER A 391 37.27 -39.39 29.89
N LEU A 392 38.29 -38.87 29.20
CA LEU A 392 39.63 -39.46 29.17
C LEU A 392 40.30 -39.45 30.56
N LEU A 393 40.16 -38.34 31.31
CA LEU A 393 40.66 -38.26 32.69
C LEU A 393 39.97 -39.27 33.60
N MET A 394 38.64 -39.43 33.48
CA MET A 394 37.89 -40.44 34.23
C MET A 394 38.30 -41.87 33.83
N LEU A 395 38.46 -42.16 32.54
CA LEU A 395 38.90 -43.47 32.06
C LEU A 395 40.32 -43.79 32.55
N TRP A 396 41.23 -42.82 32.49
CA TRP A 396 42.58 -42.95 33.01
C TRP A 396 42.58 -43.19 34.52
N GLY A 397 41.74 -42.45 35.27
CA GLY A 397 41.53 -42.67 36.70
C GLY A 397 40.98 -44.07 37.01
N LEU A 398 40.03 -44.57 36.22
CA LEU A 398 39.43 -45.91 36.35
C LEU A 398 40.47 -47.00 36.07
N LEU A 399 41.24 -46.88 34.99
CA LEU A 399 42.31 -47.81 34.64
C LEU A 399 43.39 -47.84 35.72
N ALA A 400 43.82 -46.68 36.23
CA ALA A 400 44.75 -46.59 37.35
C ALA A 400 44.18 -47.26 38.61
N TRP A 401 42.89 -47.10 38.89
CA TRP A 401 42.22 -47.77 40.00
C TRP A 401 42.14 -49.30 39.82
N LEU A 402 41.77 -49.79 38.62
CA LEU A 402 41.73 -51.22 38.29
C LEU A 402 43.11 -51.87 38.38
N CYS A 403 44.15 -51.21 37.88
CA CYS A 403 45.54 -51.66 38.02
C CYS A 403 45.93 -51.77 39.49
N ARG A 404 45.60 -50.76 40.31
CA ARG A 404 45.82 -50.80 41.77
C ARG A 404 45.09 -51.98 42.43
N LEU A 405 43.86 -52.28 42.01
CA LEU A 405 43.12 -53.44 42.52
C LEU A 405 43.74 -54.77 42.11
N ARG A 406 44.15 -54.92 40.84
CA ARG A 406 44.80 -56.13 40.33
C ARG A 406 46.09 -56.42 41.08
N VAL A 407 46.96 -55.42 41.27
CA VAL A 407 48.21 -55.59 42.03
C VAL A 407 47.92 -55.94 43.48
N ARG A 408 46.93 -55.30 44.12
CA ARG A 408 46.52 -55.66 45.49
C ARG A 408 46.02 -57.09 45.61
N ARG A 409 45.23 -57.56 44.64
CA ARG A 409 44.73 -58.94 44.61
C ARG A 409 45.88 -59.94 44.41
N ALA A 410 46.77 -59.68 43.45
CA ALA A 410 47.93 -60.53 43.18
C ALA A 410 48.87 -60.63 44.39
N LEU A 411 49.18 -59.50 45.04
CA LEU A 411 50.02 -59.48 46.25
C LEU A 411 49.41 -60.28 47.39
N ARG A 412 48.11 -60.11 47.66
CA ARG A 412 47.41 -60.86 48.71
C ARG A 412 47.33 -62.35 48.39
N ALA A 413 47.12 -62.71 47.11
CA ALA A 413 47.12 -64.11 46.68
C ALA A 413 48.51 -64.75 46.84
N GLY A 414 49.57 -64.06 46.40
CA GLY A 414 50.95 -64.52 46.55
C GLY A 414 51.35 -64.73 48.01
N ILE A 415 50.98 -63.83 48.92
CA ILE A 415 51.26 -63.98 50.36
C ILE A 415 50.46 -65.15 50.98
N ARG A 416 49.24 -65.41 50.50
CA ARG A 416 48.43 -66.55 50.96
C ARG A 416 48.99 -67.90 50.49
N GLN A 417 49.51 -67.96 49.27
CA GLN A 417 50.03 -69.18 48.66
C GLN A 417 51.49 -69.47 49.01
N ALA A 418 52.22 -68.50 49.58
CA ALA A 418 53.61 -68.67 49.99
C ALA A 418 53.77 -69.74 51.08
N ALA A 419 54.59 -70.77 50.81
CA ALA A 419 54.84 -71.90 51.70
C ALA A 419 55.77 -71.57 52.88
N ASP A 420 56.64 -70.57 52.71
CA ASP A 420 57.67 -70.17 53.67
C ASP A 420 57.89 -68.64 53.70
N ALA A 421 58.65 -68.16 54.69
CA ALA A 421 58.97 -66.74 54.84
C ALA A 421 59.71 -66.16 53.61
N PRO A 422 60.68 -66.86 52.99
CA PRO A 422 61.28 -66.44 51.73
C PRO A 422 60.28 -66.25 50.59
N ALA A 423 59.29 -67.14 50.41
CA ALA A 423 58.25 -66.98 49.40
C ALA A 423 57.32 -65.78 49.71
N MET A 424 57.03 -65.49 50.98
CA MET A 424 56.28 -64.27 51.35
C MET A 424 57.07 -62.99 51.01
N ALA A 425 58.38 -63.00 51.25
CA ALA A 425 59.27 -61.90 50.87
C ALA A 425 59.37 -61.75 49.34
N ALA A 426 59.43 -62.86 48.60
CA ALA A 426 59.39 -62.86 47.15
C ALA A 426 58.06 -62.30 46.61
N ALA A 427 56.92 -62.64 47.22
CA ALA A 427 55.61 -62.09 46.85
C ALA A 427 55.51 -60.57 47.05
N LEU A 428 56.15 -60.01 48.09
CA LEU A 428 56.25 -58.56 48.28
C LEU A 428 57.12 -57.89 47.20
N ARG A 429 58.20 -58.57 46.77
CA ARG A 429 59.12 -58.09 45.72
C ARG A 429 58.55 -58.24 44.31
N ALA A 430 57.61 -59.16 44.09
CA ALA A 430 56.96 -59.39 42.80
C ALA A 430 56.05 -58.24 42.34
N VAL A 431 55.82 -57.22 43.17
CA VAL A 431 55.11 -56.01 42.76
C VAL A 431 55.95 -55.24 41.74
N PRO A 432 55.41 -54.92 40.54
CA PRO A 432 56.15 -54.21 39.50
C PRO A 432 56.84 -52.96 40.03
N GLY A 433 58.13 -52.80 39.71
CA GLY A 433 58.99 -51.68 40.14
C GLY A 433 59.37 -51.65 41.63
N SER A 434 59.20 -52.77 42.35
CA SER A 434 59.68 -52.89 43.72
C SER A 434 61.19 -53.04 43.80
N PRO A 435 61.88 -52.37 44.74
CA PRO A 435 63.29 -52.56 44.96
C PRO A 435 63.59 -53.96 45.53
N ALA A 436 64.77 -54.51 45.22
CA ALA A 436 65.18 -55.85 45.64
C ALA A 436 65.26 -56.05 47.17
N ALA A 437 65.50 -54.98 47.94
CA ALA A 437 65.59 -55.03 49.41
C ALA A 437 64.27 -54.64 50.09
N LEU A 438 63.81 -55.42 51.07
CA LEU A 438 62.56 -55.19 51.81
C LEU A 438 62.57 -53.86 52.58
N GLY A 439 63.71 -53.47 53.15
CA GLY A 439 63.87 -52.16 53.79
C GLY A 439 63.78 -50.98 52.82
N ARG A 440 64.15 -51.15 51.55
CA ARG A 440 63.94 -50.12 50.51
C ARG A 440 62.48 -50.13 50.03
N TRP A 441 61.86 -51.31 49.97
CA TRP A 441 60.44 -51.47 49.64
C TRP A 441 59.54 -50.73 50.64
N LEU A 442 59.77 -50.90 51.95
CA LEU A 442 59.04 -50.17 53.00
C LEU A 442 59.10 -48.65 52.82
N ARG A 443 60.30 -48.13 52.48
CA ARG A 443 60.49 -46.70 52.21
C ARG A 443 59.73 -46.24 50.98
N THR A 444 59.78 -46.99 49.88
CA THR A 444 59.00 -46.66 48.66
C THR A 444 57.49 -46.69 48.90
N GLN A 445 57.01 -47.57 49.79
CA GLN A 445 55.60 -47.70 50.13
C GLN A 445 55.11 -46.65 51.16
N ARG A 446 56.01 -45.82 51.72
CA ARG A 446 55.71 -44.93 52.87
C ARG A 446 54.99 -45.70 53.99
N ALA A 447 55.54 -46.87 54.34
CA ALA A 447 54.88 -47.83 55.22
C ALA A 447 54.59 -47.26 56.62
N GLY A 448 53.36 -47.43 57.10
CA GLY A 448 53.01 -47.13 58.49
C GLY A 448 53.71 -48.07 59.49
N PRO A 449 53.59 -47.80 60.80
CA PRO A 449 54.29 -48.56 61.84
C PRO A 449 53.89 -50.05 61.86
N ALA A 450 52.62 -50.36 61.57
CA ALA A 450 52.13 -51.75 61.49
C ALA A 450 52.77 -52.55 60.35
N LEU A 451 52.86 -51.98 59.14
CA LEU A 451 53.47 -52.64 57.99
C LEU A 451 54.99 -52.76 58.16
N THR A 452 55.62 -51.72 58.71
CA THR A 452 57.06 -51.75 59.03
C THR A 452 57.37 -52.86 60.03
N ARG A 453 56.55 -53.06 61.06
CA ARG A 453 56.71 -54.14 62.04
C ARG A 453 56.55 -55.52 61.39
N ALA A 454 55.49 -55.72 60.61
CA ALA A 454 55.23 -57.00 59.94
C ALA A 454 56.33 -57.40 58.93
N VAL A 455 56.84 -56.45 58.14
CA VAL A 455 57.92 -56.71 57.17
C VAL A 455 59.27 -56.91 57.85
N ARG A 456 59.57 -56.21 58.96
CA ARG A 456 60.78 -56.48 59.76
C ARG A 456 60.72 -57.86 60.43
N ALA A 457 59.55 -58.26 60.96
CA ALA A 457 59.36 -59.60 61.49
C ALA A 457 59.55 -60.67 60.41
N LEU A 458 59.09 -60.41 59.18
CA LEU A 458 59.35 -61.25 58.03
C LEU A 458 60.84 -61.31 57.65
N GLU A 459 61.55 -60.18 57.66
CA GLU A 459 62.99 -60.11 57.38
C GLU A 459 63.81 -60.88 58.42
N VAL A 460 63.46 -60.77 59.70
CA VAL A 460 64.04 -61.57 60.79
C VAL A 460 63.73 -63.06 60.61
N ALA A 461 62.53 -63.44 60.15
CA ALA A 461 62.19 -64.84 59.88
C ALA A 461 62.88 -65.42 58.63
N CYS A 462 63.26 -64.57 57.67
CA CYS A 462 64.01 -64.99 56.48
C CYS A 462 65.52 -65.20 56.74
N TYR A 463 66.11 -64.42 57.65
CA TYR A 463 67.56 -64.38 57.85
C TYR A 463 68.02 -64.73 59.28
N GLY A 464 67.11 -64.82 60.24
CA GLY A 464 67.38 -65.21 61.62
C GLY A 464 67.11 -66.69 61.86
N GLN A 465 67.88 -67.30 62.78
CA GLN A 465 67.74 -68.72 63.15
C GLN A 465 66.52 -69.02 64.05
N ALA A 466 65.64 -68.05 64.28
CA ALA A 466 64.47 -68.23 65.14
C ALA A 466 63.30 -68.82 64.34
N GLY A 467 62.78 -69.97 64.79
CA GLY A 467 61.57 -70.59 64.25
C GLY A 467 60.33 -69.74 64.53
N ALA A 468 60.05 -68.75 63.69
CA ALA A 468 58.86 -67.92 63.81
C ALA A 468 57.62 -68.68 63.34
N ASP A 469 56.51 -68.51 64.07
CA ASP A 469 55.19 -69.03 63.67
C ASP A 469 54.76 -68.40 62.34
N ARG A 470 54.74 -69.24 61.29
CA ARG A 470 54.48 -68.85 59.91
C ARG A 470 53.06 -68.34 59.72
N GLU A 471 52.10 -68.88 60.47
CA GLU A 471 50.71 -68.50 60.33
C GLU A 471 50.44 -67.14 60.96
N ALA A 472 51.05 -66.87 62.13
CA ALA A 472 51.05 -65.57 62.77
C ALA A 472 51.67 -64.49 61.87
N LEU A 473 52.85 -64.75 61.29
CA LEU A 473 53.52 -63.82 60.36
C LEU A 473 52.66 -63.51 59.13
N ARG A 474 52.03 -64.51 58.53
CA ARG A 474 51.14 -64.33 57.38
C ARG A 474 49.92 -63.49 57.74
N LYS A 475 49.30 -63.76 58.90
CA LYS A 475 48.10 -63.05 59.38
C LYS A 475 48.41 -61.58 59.66
N ASP A 476 49.52 -61.30 60.34
CA ASP A 476 49.97 -59.95 60.66
C ASP A 476 50.34 -59.15 59.41
N LEU A 477 51.03 -59.78 58.45
CA LEU A 477 51.37 -59.14 57.18
C LEU A 477 50.12 -58.83 56.35
N LEU A 478 49.15 -59.75 56.25
CA LEU A 478 47.90 -59.50 55.54
C LEU A 478 47.04 -58.43 56.23
N ALA A 479 47.02 -58.39 57.56
CA ALA A 479 46.32 -57.37 58.33
C ALA A 479 46.93 -55.98 58.09
N ALA A 480 48.26 -55.88 58.16
CA ALA A 480 48.98 -54.64 57.87
C ALA A 480 48.75 -54.16 56.42
N LEU A 481 48.71 -55.09 55.45
CA LEU A 481 48.43 -54.78 54.04
C LEU A 481 46.96 -54.45 53.75
N ARG A 482 46.02 -54.76 54.65
CA ARG A 482 44.63 -54.31 54.53
C ARG A 482 44.49 -52.83 54.87
N GLY A 483 45.20 -52.36 55.89
CA GLY A 483 45.19 -50.96 56.32
C GLY A 483 46.09 -50.03 55.49
N HIS A 484 47.04 -50.56 54.71
CA HIS A 484 48.03 -49.74 53.99
C HIS A 484 47.64 -49.42 52.54
N ARG A 485 47.82 -48.16 52.13
CA ARG A 485 47.63 -47.74 50.73
C ARG A 485 48.93 -47.94 49.95
N LEU A 486 49.03 -49.04 49.21
CA LEU A 486 50.19 -49.33 48.34
C LEU A 486 50.46 -48.17 47.36
N VAL A 487 51.70 -47.71 47.33
CA VAL A 487 52.26 -46.79 46.33
C VAL A 487 52.84 -47.65 45.21
N LEU A 488 52.19 -47.66 44.06
CA LEU A 488 52.75 -48.33 42.87
C LEU A 488 53.72 -47.38 42.18
N PRO A 489 54.87 -47.88 41.69
CA PRO A 489 55.75 -47.09 40.85
C PRO A 489 55.07 -46.87 39.51
N GLY A 490 54.51 -45.67 39.37
CA GLY A 490 54.02 -45.11 38.14
C GLY A 490 54.57 -43.71 38.04
N GLY A 491 55.82 -43.60 37.60
CA GLY A 491 56.29 -42.38 36.97
C GLY A 491 55.61 -42.26 35.63
N PHE A 492 54.54 -41.47 35.57
CA PHE A 492 54.12 -40.76 34.37
C PHE A 492 53.55 -39.43 34.85
N VAL A 493 54.43 -38.42 34.79
CA VAL A 493 54.20 -36.98 34.66
C VAL A 493 53.10 -36.36 35.51
N ASN A 494 53.53 -35.56 36.47
CA ASN A 494 52.73 -34.46 37.01
C ASN A 494 52.63 -33.38 35.90
N PRO A 495 51.46 -33.05 35.34
CA PRO A 495 51.33 -32.02 34.31
C PRO A 495 51.26 -30.62 34.93
N SER A 496 52.12 -30.33 35.91
CA SER A 496 52.28 -29.00 36.49
C SER A 496 53.76 -28.59 36.46
N ARG A 497 54.27 -28.43 35.24
CA ARG A 497 55.32 -27.48 34.87
C ARG A 497 55.21 -27.16 33.39
#